data_AF-A0A432UL83-F1
#
_entry.id   AF-A0A432UL83-F1
#
_cell.length_a   1.000
_cell.length_b   1.000
_cell.length_c   1.000
_cell.angle_alpha   90.00
_cell.angle_beta   90.00
_cell.angle_gamma   90.00
#
_symmetry.space_group_name_H-M   'P 1'
#
loop_
_entity.id
_entity.type
_entity.pdbx_description
1 polymer ?
#
loop_
_entity_poly.entity_id
_entity_poly.type
_entity_poly.pdbx_seq_one_letter_code
_entity_poly.pdbx_strand_id
1 'polypeptide(L)' 'MSNPLISKLEVSVRGSLADELMSLAHTIENSLIQSGGTPGEDYTLLDLYKLAQPFALEKFRSEKMGYDRASFRTESPEP' A
#
# COMPACT_ATOMS: atom_id res chain seq x y z
N MET A 1 23.71 4.22 -9.19
CA MET A 1 22.27 3.98 -9.02
C MET A 1 22.11 3.15 -7.76
N SER A 2 21.31 3.60 -6.80
CA SER A 2 21.07 2.88 -5.55
C SER A 2 20.14 1.70 -5.82
N ASN A 3 20.47 0.53 -5.28
CA ASN A 3 19.63 -0.66 -5.44
C ASN A 3 18.49 -0.62 -4.42
N PRO A 4 17.21 -0.72 -4.85
CA PRO A 4 16.10 -0.80 -3.92
C PRO A 4 16.18 -2.07 -3.06
N LEU A 5 15.81 -1.93 -1.79
CA LEU A 5 15.70 -3.00 -0.80
C LEU A 5 14.41 -3.81 -0.99
N ILE A 6 13.35 -3.19 -1.49
CA ILE A 6 12.06 -3.83 -1.75
C ILE A 6 11.91 -4.10 -3.23
N SER A 7 11.80 -5.38 -3.57
CA SER A 7 11.52 -5.82 -4.93
C SER A 7 10.13 -5.40 -5.38
N LYS A 8 10.01 -5.03 -6.66
CA LYS A 8 8.71 -4.80 -7.29
C LYS A 8 7.90 -6.10 -7.28
N LEU A 9 6.64 -6.01 -6.89
CA LEU A 9 5.68 -7.10 -7.05
C LEU A 9 5.31 -7.25 -8.53
N GLU A 10 5.57 -8.44 -9.09
CA GLU A 10 5.10 -8.84 -10.43
C GLU A 10 3.60 -9.20 -10.40
N VAL A 11 3.14 -9.82 -9.31
CA VAL A 11 1.76 -10.24 -9.10
C VAL A 11 1.34 -9.84 -7.69
N SER A 12 0.17 -9.19 -7.57
CA SER A 12 -0.43 -8.81 -6.30
C SER A 12 -1.82 -9.44 -6.14
N VAL A 13 -2.10 -10.01 -4.97
CA VAL A 13 -3.41 -10.52 -4.57
C VAL A 13 -4.28 -9.37 -4.09
N ARG A 14 -5.41 -9.15 -4.76
CA ARG A 14 -6.36 -8.10 -4.37
C ARG A 14 -6.88 -8.33 -2.96
N GLY A 15 -6.83 -7.30 -2.11
CA GLY A 15 -7.26 -7.37 -0.72
C GLY A 15 -6.24 -8.01 0.23
N SER A 16 -5.06 -8.42 -0.25
CA SER A 16 -3.94 -8.80 0.61
C SER A 16 -3.32 -7.53 1.20
N LEU A 17 -3.45 -7.38 2.52
CA LEU A 17 -2.80 -6.29 3.25
C LEU A 17 -1.27 -6.32 3.07
N ALA A 18 -0.68 -7.51 2.97
CA ALA A 18 0.76 -7.67 2.80
C ALA A 18 1.23 -7.14 1.44
N ASP A 19 0.51 -7.45 0.36
CA ASP A 19 0.85 -7.03 -1.00
C ASP A 19 0.67 -5.52 -1.17
N GLU A 20 -0.37 -4.96 -0.56
CA GLU A 20 -0.63 -3.53 -0.52
C GLU A 20 0.45 -2.78 0.27
N LEU A 21 0.81 -3.30 1.45
CA LEU A 21 1.87 -2.74 2.27
C LEU A 21 3.21 -2.75 1.53
N MET A 22 3.55 -3.86 0.86
CA MET A 22 4.81 -3.98 0.12
C MET A 22 4.83 -3.08 -1.12
N SER A 23 3.70 -2.93 -1.82
CA SER A 23 3.56 -2.01 -2.96
C SER A 23 3.75 -0.55 -2.54
N LEU A 24 3.15 -0.16 -1.41
CA LEU A 24 3.33 1.19 -0.84
C LEU A 24 4.77 1.42 -0.39
N ALA A 25 5.37 0.46 0.29
CA ALA A 25 6.76 0.56 0.75
C ALA A 25 7.74 0.68 -0.44
N HIS A 26 7.55 -0.10 -1.51
CA HIS A 26 8.32 0.02 -2.76
C HIS A 26 8.14 1.40 -3.43
N THR A 27 6.92 1.95 -3.39
CA THR A 27 6.64 3.29 -3.94
C THR A 27 7.37 4.38 -3.16
N ILE A 28 7.35 4.31 -1.83
CA ILE A 28 8.07 5.24 -0.96
C ILE A 28 9.58 5.13 -1.20
N GLU A 29 10.10 3.91 -1.29
CA GLU A 29 11.51 3.69 -1.57
C GLU A 29 11.96 4.31 -2.89
N ASN A 30 11.20 4.11 -3.98
CA ASN A 30 11.49 4.73 -5.26
C ASN A 30 11.51 6.26 -5.16
N SER A 31 10.60 6.86 -4.37
CA SER A 31 10.58 8.30 -4.13
C SER A 31 11.82 8.78 -3.37
N LEU A 32 12.29 8.01 -2.38
CA LEU A 32 13.50 8.32 -1.62
C LEU A 32 14.73 8.26 -2.53
N ILE A 33 14.88 7.19 -3.32
CA ILE A 33 15.98 7.04 -4.28
C ILE A 33 15.98 8.18 -5.31
N GLN A 34 14.82 8.54 -5.85
CA GLN A 34 14.70 9.67 -6.80
C GLN A 34 15.06 11.01 -6.17
N SER A 35 14.87 11.15 -4.85
CA SER A 35 15.24 12.36 -4.10
C SER A 35 16.71 12.36 -3.66
N GLY A 36 17.48 11.32 -3.99
CA GLY A 36 18.90 11.18 -3.63
C GLY A 36 19.16 10.35 -2.37
N GLY A 37 18.12 9.75 -1.77
CA GLY A 37 18.26 8.88 -0.62
C GLY A 37 18.98 7.57 -0.96
N THR A 38 19.83 7.11 -0.02
CA THR A 38 20.63 5.91 -0.16
C THR A 38 20.19 4.83 0.83
N PRO A 39 19.73 3.65 0.35
CA PRO A 39 19.36 2.55 1.22
C PRO A 39 20.54 2.06 2.06
N GLY A 40 20.31 1.84 3.35
CA GLY A 40 21.35 1.46 4.31
C GLY A 40 22.08 2.63 4.95
N GLU A 41 21.95 3.84 4.41
CA GLU A 41 22.47 5.09 5.00
C GLU A 41 21.32 5.95 5.52
N ASP A 42 20.39 6.34 4.64
CA ASP A 42 19.29 7.26 4.95
C ASP A 42 18.04 6.54 5.47
N TYR A 43 17.87 5.27 5.10
CA TYR A 43 16.71 4.47 5.49
C TYR A 43 16.99 2.98 5.49
N THR A 44 16.25 2.24 6.31
CA THR A 44 16.26 0.78 6.35
C THR A 44 14.94 0.19 5.84
N LEU A 45 14.93 -1.12 5.60
CA LEU A 45 13.72 -1.85 5.23
C LEU A 45 12.61 -1.67 6.27
N LEU A 46 12.93 -1.66 7.57
CA LEU A 46 11.96 -1.44 8.63
C LEU A 46 11.35 -0.03 8.57
N ASP A 47 12.13 0.98 8.20
CA ASP A 47 11.64 2.35 8.11
C ASP A 47 10.68 2.53 6.95
N LEU A 48 10.95 1.90 5.80
CA LEU A 48 10.02 1.85 4.67
C LEU A 48 8.66 1.26 5.07
N TYR A 49 8.67 0.13 5.81
CA TYR A 49 7.43 -0.49 6.30
C TYR A 49 6.69 0.38 7.32
N LYS A 50 7.39 1.07 8.23
CA LYS A 50 6.78 2.02 9.17
C LYS A 50 6.12 3.18 8.44
N LEU A 51 6.76 3.72 7.40
CA LEU A 51 6.21 4.82 6.59
C LEU A 51 4.99 4.36 5.78
N ALA A 52 5.00 3.13 5.27
CA ALA A 52 3.89 2.56 4.50
C ALA A 52 2.67 2.16 5.34
N GLN A 53 2.89 1.76 6.60
CA GLN A 53 1.85 1.22 7.50
C GLN A 53 0.60 2.10 7.64
N PRO A 54 0.67 3.43 7.90
CA PRO A 54 -0.53 4.25 8.04
C PRO A 54 -1.38 4.26 6.77
N PHE A 55 -0.76 4.37 5.59
CA PHE A 55 -1.44 4.37 4.31
C PHE A 55 -2.07 3.01 3.98
N ALA A 56 -1.37 1.91 4.28
CA ALA A 56 -1.88 0.57 4.08
C ALA A 56 -3.12 0.30 4.95
N LEU A 57 -3.10 0.74 6.21
CA LEU A 57 -4.24 0.61 7.12
C LEU A 57 -5.44 1.46 6.69
N GLU A 58 -5.21 2.70 6.24
CA GLU A 58 -6.26 3.58 5.73
C GLU A 58 -6.92 3.01 4.49
N LYS A 59 -6.13 2.52 3.53
CA LYS A 59 -6.61 1.86 2.31
C LYS A 59 -7.42 0.61 2.66
N PHE A 60 -6.88 -0.26 3.50
CA PHE A 60 -7.55 -1.50 3.90
C PHE A 60 -8.87 -1.25 4.65
N ARG A 61 -8.92 -0.24 5.53
CA ARG A 61 -10.16 0.18 6.20
C ARG A 61 -11.19 0.70 5.20
N SER A 62 -10.76 1.54 4.26
CA SER A 62 -11.64 2.12 3.24
C SER A 62 -12.25 1.06 2.33
N GLU A 63 -11.47 0.05 1.95
CA GLU A 63 -11.97 -1.08 1.16
C GLU A 63 -13.01 -1.89 1.94
N LYS A 64 -12.75 -2.22 3.21
CA LYS A 64 -13.72 -2.90 4.07
C LYS A 64 -15.01 -2.08 4.27
N MET A 65 -14.88 -0.78 4.47
CA MET A 65 -16.03 0.12 4.70
C MET A 65 -16.82 0.42 3.40
N GLY A 66 -16.17 0.32 2.25
CA GLY A 66 -16.82 0.39 0.94
C GLY A 66 -17.75 -0.80 0.66
N TYR A 67 -17.41 -2.00 1.14
CA TYR A 67 -18.31 -3.16 1.09
C TYR A 67 -19.55 -2.96 1.96
N ASP A 68 -19.44 -2.31 3.12
CA ASP A 68 -20.59 -2.03 4.00
C ASP A 68 -21.58 -1.01 3.40
N ARG A 69 -21.15 -0.14 2.47
CA ARG A 69 -22.06 0.81 1.81
C ARG A 69 -22.74 0.25 0.56
N ALA A 70 -22.12 -0.72 -0.11
CA ALA A 70 -22.67 -1.33 -1.32
C ALA A 70 -23.80 -2.33 -1.03
N SER A 71 -23.82 -2.93 0.16
CA SER A 71 -24.84 -3.89 0.62
C SER A 71 -26.21 -3.27 0.97
N PHE A 72 -26.35 -1.94 0.97
CA PHE A 72 -27.63 -1.25 1.25
C PHE A 72 -28.35 -0.69 0.02
N ARG A 73 -27.89 -0.98 -1.21
CA ARG A 73 -28.46 -0.41 -2.45
C ARG A 73 -29.32 -1.37 -3.30
N THR A 74 -29.79 -2.47 -2.74
CA THR A 74 -30.68 -3.41 -3.45
C THR A 74 -32.04 -3.55 -2.78
N GLU A 75 -32.74 -2.44 -2.52
CA GLU A 75 -34.20 -2.46 -2.41
C GLU A 75 -34.73 -1.21 -3.13
N SER A 76 -34.97 -1.35 -4.43
CA SER A 76 -35.83 -0.43 -5.17
C SER A 76 -37.27 -0.92 -4.98
N PRO A 77 -38.20 -0.10 -4.48
CA PRO A 77 -39.59 -0.52 -4.34
C PRO A 77 -40.23 -0.63 -5.74
N GLU A 78 -41.07 -1.66 -5.88
CA GLU A 78 -41.80 -2.07 -7.10
C GLU A 78 -42.55 -0.92 -7.81
N PRO A 79 -42.80 -1.02 -9.12
CA PRO A 79 -43.94 -0.36 -9.75
C PRO A 79 -45.25 -1.10 -9.50
#